data_AF-A0A3N4GQ55-F1
#
_entry.id   AF-A0A3N4GQ55-F1
#
_cell.length_a   1.000
_cell.length_b   1.000
_cell.length_c   1.000
_cell.angle_alpha   90.00
_cell.angle_beta   90.00
_cell.angle_gamma   90.00
#
_symmetry.space_group_name_H-M   'P 1'
#
loop_
_entity.id
_entity.type
_entity.pdbx_description
1 polymer ?
#
loop_
_entity_poly.entity_id
_entity_poly.type
_entity_poly.pdbx_seq_one_letter_code
_entity_poly.pdbx_strand_id
1 'polypeptide(L)'
;VACRGCELEFPVGAYPVYPGNRVMETTTGVGGNELTLTTAFGVNGLEVPVSGKVVIGEVFDRVDRPSAAVAAQKWAARGQGVQAVADTDQGGHVFGFRFVLAQGLRNMFAQDGYFNMTPYRVMENEWADFARYGARVEATIDLDAPVVGERPETVTVDGKAYSARSNNLLEEVDLGHKFGNDSSQRYKRRYYKKQIVAVVAEAEAGER
;
A
#
# COMPACT_ATOMS: atom_id res chain seq x y z
N VAL A 1 21.82 -4.96 -8.01
CA VAL A 1 21.78 -3.49 -8.17
C VAL A 1 20.72 -2.98 -7.22
N ALA A 2 21.09 -2.46 -6.05
CA ALA A 2 20.14 -1.88 -5.10
C ALA A 2 20.03 -0.38 -5.43
N CYS A 3 18.97 0.00 -6.13
CA CYS A 3 18.76 1.38 -6.56
C CYS A 3 18.08 2.16 -5.42
N ARG A 4 18.74 3.18 -4.86
CA ARG A 4 18.07 4.16 -4.00
C ARG A 4 17.39 5.19 -4.92
N GLY A 5 16.11 4.98 -5.20
CA GLY A 5 15.33 5.85 -6.09
C GLY A 5 15.52 5.49 -7.56
N CYS A 6 14.75 4.54 -8.05
CA CYS A 6 14.63 4.25 -9.49
C CYS A 6 13.28 4.79 -9.97
N GLU A 7 13.27 5.52 -11.06
CA GLU A 7 12.05 5.99 -11.71
C GLU A 7 12.06 5.50 -13.16
N LEU A 8 10.97 4.89 -13.58
CA LEU A 8 10.78 4.38 -14.93
C LEU A 8 9.50 4.96 -15.50
N GLU A 9 9.63 5.77 -16.54
CA GLU A 9 8.52 6.37 -17.25
C GLU A 9 8.16 5.51 -18.47
N PHE A 10 6.87 5.21 -18.61
CA PHE A 10 6.29 4.49 -19.71
C PHE A 10 5.40 5.45 -20.49
N PRO A 11 5.71 5.72 -21.78
CA PRO A 11 4.82 6.51 -22.62
C PRO A 11 3.51 5.75 -22.88
N VAL A 12 2.50 6.49 -23.39
CA VAL A 12 1.22 5.91 -23.81
C VAL A 12 1.46 4.71 -24.75
N GLY A 13 0.80 3.60 -24.47
CA GLY A 13 0.91 2.34 -25.21
C GLY A 13 2.03 1.39 -24.75
N ALA A 14 2.94 1.83 -23.86
CA ALA A 14 4.06 1.01 -23.39
C ALA A 14 3.75 0.18 -22.14
N TYR A 15 2.76 0.57 -21.33
CA TYR A 15 2.38 -0.15 -20.12
C TYR A 15 1.14 -1.05 -20.37
N PRO A 16 1.23 -2.38 -20.23
CA PRO A 16 0.18 -3.31 -20.66
C PRO A 16 -1.18 -3.11 -19.99
N VAL A 17 -1.21 -2.73 -18.71
CA VAL A 17 -2.46 -2.60 -17.92
C VAL A 17 -3.15 -1.26 -18.16
N TYR A 18 -2.39 -0.20 -18.47
CA TYR A 18 -2.90 1.16 -18.73
C TYR A 18 -2.40 1.68 -20.08
N PRO A 19 -2.74 1.02 -21.19
CA PRO A 19 -2.18 1.35 -22.50
C PRO A 19 -2.61 2.73 -23.01
N GLY A 20 -3.73 3.27 -22.50
CA GLY A 20 -4.22 4.61 -22.82
C GLY A 20 -3.56 5.74 -22.03
N ASN A 21 -2.68 5.42 -21.07
CA ASN A 21 -2.15 6.39 -20.12
C ASN A 21 -0.63 6.39 -20.18
N ARG A 22 -0.06 7.56 -19.87
CA ARG A 22 1.33 7.64 -19.43
C ARG A 22 1.40 7.05 -18.02
N VAL A 23 2.40 6.23 -17.76
CA VAL A 23 2.59 5.53 -16.48
C VAL A 23 4.00 5.79 -15.98
N MET A 24 4.16 5.93 -14.67
CA MET A 24 5.45 6.07 -14.02
C MET A 24 5.52 5.11 -12.84
N GLU A 25 6.59 4.32 -12.80
CA GLU A 25 6.93 3.47 -11.66
C GLU A 25 8.07 4.10 -10.88
N THR A 26 7.90 4.22 -9.56
CA THR A 26 8.97 4.70 -8.68
C THR A 26 9.27 3.69 -7.59
N THR A 27 10.52 3.21 -7.54
CA THR A 27 11.02 2.34 -6.48
C THR A 27 11.87 3.12 -5.48
N THR A 28 11.52 3.05 -4.20
CA THR A 28 12.19 3.74 -3.08
C THR A 28 12.48 2.76 -1.94
N GLY A 29 13.73 2.68 -1.51
CA GLY A 29 14.11 1.98 -0.28
C GLY A 29 14.01 2.90 0.94
N VAL A 30 13.43 2.40 2.04
CA VAL A 30 13.22 3.14 3.29
C VAL A 30 13.55 2.24 4.47
N GLY A 31 14.73 2.41 5.09
CA GLY A 31 15.21 1.48 6.14
C GLY A 31 15.26 0.04 5.64
N GLY A 32 14.66 -0.89 6.39
CA GLY A 32 14.49 -2.30 6.01
C GLY A 32 13.35 -2.58 5.00
N ASN A 33 12.74 -1.54 4.43
CA ASN A 33 11.58 -1.66 3.55
C ASN A 33 11.89 -1.22 2.12
N GLU A 34 11.13 -1.73 1.16
CA GLU A 34 11.17 -1.30 -0.24
C GLU A 34 9.75 -1.04 -0.74
N LEU A 35 9.56 0.05 -1.46
CA LEU A 35 8.28 0.46 -2.03
C LEU A 35 8.43 0.66 -3.52
N THR A 36 7.53 0.11 -4.32
CA THR A 36 7.33 0.49 -5.72
C THR A 36 5.92 1.02 -5.88
N LEU A 37 5.77 2.23 -6.40
CA LEU A 37 4.46 2.83 -6.70
C LEU A 37 4.32 2.96 -8.21
N THR A 38 3.17 2.55 -8.74
CA THR A 38 2.77 2.77 -10.12
C THR A 38 1.75 3.90 -10.13
N THR A 39 2.09 4.99 -10.80
CA THR A 39 1.25 6.17 -10.99
C THR A 39 0.86 6.28 -12.44
N ALA A 40 -0.36 6.71 -12.72
CA ALA A 40 -0.84 6.95 -14.07
C ALA A 40 -1.40 8.37 -14.19
N PHE A 41 -1.26 8.93 -15.38
CA PHE A 41 -1.79 10.25 -15.70
C PHE A 41 -3.19 10.10 -16.29
N GLY A 42 -4.19 10.60 -15.57
CA GLY A 42 -5.58 10.63 -16.01
C GLY A 42 -5.80 11.60 -17.17
N VAL A 43 -6.94 11.47 -17.85
CA VAL A 43 -7.34 12.37 -18.95
C VAL A 43 -7.54 13.82 -18.49
N ASN A 44 -7.81 14.00 -17.19
CA ASN A 44 -7.86 15.29 -16.51
C ASN A 44 -6.46 15.87 -16.19
N GLY A 45 -5.39 15.20 -16.62
CA GLY A 45 -4.00 15.56 -16.33
C GLY A 45 -3.55 15.21 -14.92
N LEU A 46 -4.39 14.56 -14.11
CA LEU A 46 -4.08 14.22 -12.73
C LEU A 46 -3.15 13.00 -12.66
N GLU A 47 -2.04 13.13 -11.95
CA GLU A 47 -1.22 12.00 -11.53
C GLU A 47 -1.85 11.33 -10.31
N VAL A 48 -2.23 10.07 -10.43
CA VAL A 48 -2.80 9.28 -9.33
C VAL A 48 -2.06 7.95 -9.17
N PRO A 49 -1.91 7.42 -7.95
CA PRO A 49 -1.54 6.03 -7.79
C PRO A 49 -2.62 5.13 -8.38
N VAL A 50 -2.19 4.11 -9.10
CA VAL A 50 -3.06 3.05 -9.64
C VAL A 50 -2.67 1.67 -9.10
N SER A 51 -1.42 1.49 -8.69
CA SER A 51 -0.96 0.29 -8.01
C SER A 51 0.26 0.60 -7.15
N GLY A 52 0.61 -0.31 -6.25
CA GLY A 52 1.91 -0.31 -5.59
C GLY A 52 2.23 -1.64 -4.96
N LYS A 53 3.53 -1.92 -4.83
CA LYS A 53 4.09 -3.07 -4.13
C LYS A 53 4.95 -2.58 -2.97
N VAL A 54 4.82 -3.20 -1.81
CA VAL A 54 5.68 -2.97 -0.66
C VAL A 54 6.31 -4.27 -0.16
N VAL A 55 7.55 -4.17 0.25
CA VAL A 55 8.26 -5.14 1.09
C VAL A 55 8.45 -4.52 2.46
N ILE A 56 7.86 -5.11 3.49
CA ILE A 56 7.89 -4.63 4.87
C ILE A 56 8.72 -5.60 5.71
N GLY A 57 9.93 -5.19 6.08
CA GLY A 57 10.78 -5.84 7.08
C GLY A 57 10.92 -5.05 8.39
N GLU A 58 10.47 -3.78 8.42
CA GLU A 58 10.63 -2.85 9.53
C GLU A 58 9.37 -1.98 9.72
N VAL A 59 9.12 -1.54 10.96
CA VAL A 59 8.03 -0.60 11.29
C VAL A 59 8.59 0.62 12.04
N PHE A 60 8.27 1.81 11.55
CA PHE A 60 8.68 3.07 12.16
C PHE A 60 7.61 3.59 13.13
N ASP A 61 7.84 3.42 14.44
CA ASP A 61 6.84 3.77 15.48
C ASP A 61 6.92 5.22 15.99
N ARG A 62 8.03 5.94 15.74
CA ARG A 62 8.28 7.28 16.32
C ARG A 62 9.00 8.21 15.34
N VAL A 63 8.35 8.51 14.22
CA VAL A 63 8.84 9.48 13.24
C VAL A 63 7.84 10.62 13.12
N ASP A 64 8.32 11.85 13.30
CA ASP A 64 7.51 13.04 13.12
C ASP A 64 7.06 13.15 11.67
N ARG A 65 5.76 13.40 11.49
CA ARG A 65 5.19 13.55 10.15
C ARG A 65 5.53 14.93 9.61
N PRO A 66 6.20 15.05 8.45
CA PRO A 66 6.51 16.35 7.88
C PRO A 66 5.23 17.07 7.43
N SER A 67 5.23 18.40 7.47
CA SER A 67 4.11 19.24 7.06
C SER A 67 3.67 18.98 5.61
N ALA A 68 4.61 18.65 4.73
CA ALA A 68 4.34 18.26 3.35
C ALA A 68 3.45 17.01 3.23
N ALA A 69 3.63 16.02 4.12
CA ALA A 69 2.76 14.85 4.15
C ALA A 69 1.33 15.20 4.60
N VAL A 70 1.21 16.07 5.60
CA VAL A 70 -0.10 16.58 6.05
C VAL A 70 -0.81 17.36 4.94
N ALA A 71 -0.07 18.17 4.18
CA ALA A 71 -0.59 18.90 3.03
C ALA A 71 -1.06 17.94 1.92
N ALA A 72 -0.27 16.91 1.60
CA ALA A 72 -0.61 15.90 0.60
C ALA A 72 -1.91 15.16 0.97
N GLN A 73 -2.08 14.77 2.23
CA GLN A 73 -3.33 14.15 2.70
C GLN A 73 -4.55 15.06 2.53
N LYS A 74 -4.42 16.35 2.90
CA LYS A 74 -5.52 17.31 2.74
C LYS A 74 -5.86 17.53 1.27
N TRP A 75 -4.87 17.52 0.39
CA TRP A 75 -5.06 17.70 -1.05
C TRP A 75 -5.75 16.49 -1.69
N ALA A 76 -5.28 15.27 -1.38
CA ALA A 76 -5.91 14.04 -1.83
C ALA A 76 -7.36 13.90 -1.34
N ALA A 77 -7.64 14.28 -0.09
CA ALA A 77 -9.01 14.29 0.46
C ALA A 77 -10.00 15.16 -0.34
N ARG A 78 -9.49 16.17 -1.06
CA ARG A 78 -10.30 17.12 -1.85
C ARG A 78 -10.25 16.80 -3.34
N GLY A 79 -9.91 15.57 -3.69
CA GLY A 79 -9.83 15.12 -5.08
C GLY A 79 -8.78 15.87 -5.89
N GLN A 80 -7.77 16.44 -5.22
CA GLN A 80 -6.72 17.25 -5.87
C GLN A 80 -7.28 18.38 -6.76
N GLY A 81 -8.50 18.86 -6.45
CA GLY A 81 -9.18 19.93 -7.18
C GLY A 81 -9.90 19.53 -8.48
N VAL A 82 -9.78 18.28 -8.94
CA VAL A 82 -10.32 17.85 -10.25
C VAL A 82 -11.04 16.49 -10.22
N GLN A 83 -10.85 15.70 -9.17
CA GLN A 83 -11.49 14.40 -8.97
C GLN A 83 -12.76 14.59 -8.11
N ALA A 84 -13.85 13.93 -8.49
CA ALA A 84 -15.04 13.86 -7.65
C ALA A 84 -14.77 12.98 -6.42
N VAL A 85 -15.07 13.50 -5.24
CA VAL A 85 -14.84 12.84 -3.93
C VAL A 85 -16.08 12.94 -3.07
N ALA A 86 -16.20 12.06 -2.09
CA ALA A 86 -17.23 12.14 -1.07
C ALA A 86 -16.81 13.09 0.06
N ASP A 87 -17.77 13.73 0.72
CA ASP A 87 -17.50 14.56 1.91
C ASP A 87 -16.87 13.77 3.08
N THR A 88 -17.02 12.44 3.06
CA THR A 88 -16.41 11.52 4.03
C THR A 88 -14.97 11.16 3.69
N ASP A 89 -14.47 11.51 2.50
CA ASP A 89 -13.15 11.10 2.05
C ASP A 89 -12.02 11.80 2.82
N GLN A 90 -10.94 11.06 2.97
CA GLN A 90 -9.66 11.50 3.50
C GLN A 90 -8.56 11.20 2.49
N GLY A 91 -7.40 11.86 2.66
CA GLY A 91 -6.17 11.46 1.97
C GLY A 91 -5.59 10.23 2.65
N GLY A 92 -6.04 9.07 2.18
CA GLY A 92 -5.56 7.76 2.55
C GLY A 92 -4.19 7.48 1.95
N HIS A 93 -3.37 6.69 2.65
CA HIS A 93 -2.10 6.23 2.06
C HIS A 93 -2.34 4.93 1.29
N VAL A 94 -1.64 4.71 0.17
CA VAL A 94 -1.55 3.36 -0.43
C VAL A 94 -0.77 2.45 0.51
N PHE A 95 0.35 2.93 1.06
CA PHE A 95 1.03 2.25 2.16
C PHE A 95 1.31 3.22 3.29
N GLY A 96 0.91 2.82 4.50
CA GLY A 96 0.95 3.65 5.68
C GLY A 96 2.34 4.22 5.96
N PHE A 97 2.35 5.47 6.42
CA PHE A 97 3.57 6.21 6.77
C PHE A 97 4.56 5.41 7.65
N ARG A 98 4.07 4.51 8.50
CA ARG A 98 4.91 3.68 9.38
C ARG A 98 5.77 2.65 8.63
N PHE A 99 5.53 2.42 7.35
CA PHE A 99 6.30 1.50 6.51
C PHE A 99 7.23 2.24 5.56
N VAL A 100 6.79 3.37 5.00
CA VAL A 100 7.49 4.02 3.88
C VAL A 100 7.73 5.51 4.10
N LEU A 101 7.43 6.03 5.29
CA LEU A 101 7.51 7.45 5.64
C LEU A 101 6.74 8.34 4.63
N ALA A 102 7.15 9.59 4.46
CA ALA A 102 6.48 10.52 3.56
C ALA A 102 6.88 10.26 2.11
N GLN A 103 5.89 9.90 1.29
CA GLN A 103 6.08 9.62 -0.15
C GLN A 103 5.37 10.62 -1.07
N GLY A 104 4.71 11.64 -0.50
CA GLY A 104 3.97 12.65 -1.28
C GLY A 104 2.66 12.13 -1.86
N LEU A 105 2.14 12.81 -2.88
CA LEU A 105 0.84 12.52 -3.49
C LEU A 105 0.78 11.18 -4.23
N ARG A 106 1.91 10.70 -4.76
CA ARG A 106 2.02 9.37 -5.39
C ARG A 106 1.67 8.19 -4.46
N ASN A 107 1.67 8.41 -3.14
CA ASN A 107 1.25 7.40 -2.15
C ASN A 107 -0.09 7.79 -1.50
N MET A 108 -0.88 8.65 -2.13
CA MET A 108 -2.14 9.15 -1.58
C MET A 108 -3.28 8.94 -2.56
N PHE A 109 -4.43 8.55 -2.04
CA PHE A 109 -5.67 8.50 -2.81
C PHE A 109 -6.86 8.98 -1.96
N ALA A 110 -7.95 9.37 -2.62
CA ALA A 110 -9.20 9.67 -1.94
C ALA A 110 -9.81 8.38 -1.41
N GLN A 111 -9.87 8.28 -0.08
CA GLN A 111 -10.28 7.07 0.63
C GLN A 111 -11.41 7.41 1.61
N ASP A 112 -12.47 6.61 1.64
CA ASP A 112 -13.55 6.83 2.60
C ASP A 112 -12.99 6.84 4.04
N GLY A 113 -13.40 7.83 4.84
CA GLY A 113 -12.82 8.06 6.16
C GLY A 113 -13.06 6.91 7.14
N TYR A 114 -14.21 6.23 7.09
CA TYR A 114 -14.44 5.06 7.94
C TYR A 114 -13.56 3.90 7.50
N PHE A 115 -13.54 3.61 6.19
CA PHE A 115 -12.68 2.58 5.59
C PHE A 115 -11.19 2.78 5.95
N ASN A 116 -10.67 4.00 5.75
CA ASN A 116 -9.29 4.38 6.09
C ASN A 116 -8.97 4.13 7.57
N MET A 117 -9.81 4.66 8.47
CA MET A 117 -9.51 4.68 9.90
C MET A 117 -9.82 3.36 10.62
N THR A 118 -10.59 2.46 10.01
CA THR A 118 -11.00 1.20 10.64
C THR A 118 -10.48 -0.03 9.89
N PRO A 119 -11.14 -0.62 8.89
CA PRO A 119 -10.69 -1.86 8.28
C PRO A 119 -9.30 -1.75 7.66
N TYR A 120 -8.99 -0.66 6.95
CA TYR A 120 -7.71 -0.48 6.30
C TYR A 120 -6.57 -0.37 7.33
N ARG A 121 -6.75 0.47 8.34
CA ARG A 121 -5.81 0.56 9.48
C ARG A 121 -5.61 -0.78 10.19
N VAL A 122 -6.66 -1.57 10.39
CA VAL A 122 -6.57 -2.89 11.06
C VAL A 122 -5.75 -3.87 10.22
N MET A 123 -5.96 -3.90 8.90
CA MET A 123 -5.15 -4.68 7.97
C MET A 123 -3.66 -4.27 8.03
N GLU A 124 -3.36 -2.98 7.97
CA GLU A 124 -1.97 -2.52 8.09
C GLU A 124 -1.35 -2.85 9.46
N ASN A 125 -2.14 -2.79 10.54
CA ASN A 125 -1.66 -3.21 11.86
C ASN A 125 -1.30 -4.70 11.89
N GLU A 126 -2.00 -5.51 11.09
CA GLU A 126 -1.69 -6.93 10.94
C GLU A 126 -0.35 -7.14 10.25
N TRP A 127 -0.09 -6.43 9.16
CA TRP A 127 1.21 -6.48 8.48
C TRP A 127 2.36 -5.99 9.36
N ALA A 128 2.13 -4.92 10.12
CA ALA A 128 3.10 -4.39 11.08
C ALA A 128 3.50 -5.44 12.13
N ASP A 129 2.56 -6.27 12.57
CA ASP A 129 2.85 -7.29 13.56
C ASP A 129 3.60 -8.49 12.98
N PHE A 130 3.40 -8.82 11.69
CA PHE A 130 4.29 -9.78 11.02
C PHE A 130 5.74 -9.30 11.06
N ALA A 131 5.99 -8.03 10.68
CA ALA A 131 7.32 -7.42 10.76
C ALA A 131 7.90 -7.46 12.20
N ARG A 132 7.08 -7.17 13.22
CA ARG A 132 7.51 -7.19 14.63
C ARG A 132 7.78 -8.58 15.18
N TYR A 133 7.18 -9.63 14.61
CA TYR A 133 7.25 -10.99 15.14
C TYR A 133 8.04 -11.95 14.23
N GLY A 134 9.04 -11.43 13.53
CA GLY A 134 10.05 -12.23 12.85
C GLY A 134 9.67 -12.65 11.44
N ALA A 135 8.71 -11.97 10.82
CA ALA A 135 8.34 -12.17 9.43
C ALA A 135 8.58 -10.90 8.59
N ARG A 136 8.58 -11.05 7.27
CA ARG A 136 8.60 -9.99 6.26
C ARG A 136 7.33 -10.11 5.43
N VAL A 137 6.66 -9.00 5.15
CA VAL A 137 5.45 -8.98 4.32
C VAL A 137 5.82 -8.47 2.92
N GLU A 138 5.36 -9.17 1.88
CA GLU A 138 5.26 -8.62 0.53
C GLU A 138 3.79 -8.42 0.21
N ALA A 139 3.38 -7.18 -0.07
CA ALA A 139 2.00 -6.85 -0.41
C ALA A 139 1.93 -5.98 -1.66
N THR A 140 0.92 -6.23 -2.49
CA THR A 140 0.54 -5.42 -3.63
C THR A 140 -0.85 -4.85 -3.36
N ILE A 141 -1.06 -3.58 -3.73
CA ILE A 141 -2.36 -2.93 -3.70
C ILE A 141 -2.66 -2.38 -5.08
N ASP A 142 -3.80 -2.77 -5.63
CA ASP A 142 -4.34 -2.22 -6.87
C ASP A 142 -5.55 -1.34 -6.57
N LEU A 143 -5.53 -0.13 -7.14
CA LEU A 143 -6.58 0.87 -7.00
C LEU A 143 -7.38 0.92 -8.30
N ASP A 144 -8.56 0.33 -8.27
CA ASP A 144 -9.42 0.20 -9.43
C ASP A 144 -10.46 1.32 -9.45
N ALA A 145 -10.41 2.13 -10.51
CA ALA A 145 -11.30 3.23 -10.78
C ALA A 145 -11.88 3.06 -12.19
N PRO A 146 -13.14 3.45 -12.44
CA PRO A 146 -13.73 3.37 -13.78
C PRO A 146 -12.91 4.10 -14.84
N VAL A 147 -12.29 5.23 -14.45
CA VAL A 147 -11.38 6.01 -15.29
C VAL A 147 -10.14 6.40 -14.49
N VAL A 148 -8.96 6.31 -15.11
CA VAL A 148 -7.71 6.79 -14.51
C VAL A 148 -7.82 8.29 -14.19
N GLY A 149 -7.52 8.65 -12.95
CA GLY A 149 -7.68 10.00 -12.42
C GLY A 149 -8.96 10.19 -11.59
N GLU A 150 -9.88 9.24 -11.61
CA GLU A 150 -11.07 9.21 -10.75
C GLU A 150 -10.79 8.52 -9.41
N ARG A 151 -11.71 8.68 -8.46
CA ARG A 151 -11.62 8.06 -7.14
C ARG A 151 -11.76 6.55 -7.31
N PRO A 152 -10.86 5.72 -6.75
CA PRO A 152 -11.00 4.28 -6.87
C PRO A 152 -12.26 3.80 -6.14
N GLU A 153 -13.00 2.93 -6.82
CA GLU A 153 -14.17 2.24 -6.25
C GLU A 153 -13.74 0.96 -5.55
N THR A 154 -12.63 0.36 -5.96
CA THR A 154 -12.13 -0.88 -5.37
C THR A 154 -10.67 -0.73 -4.98
N VAL A 155 -10.33 -1.29 -3.81
CA VAL A 155 -8.95 -1.49 -3.36
C VAL A 155 -8.74 -2.99 -3.22
N THR A 156 -7.96 -3.56 -4.13
CA THR A 156 -7.59 -4.98 -4.09
C THR A 156 -6.22 -5.11 -3.48
N VAL A 157 -6.08 -6.04 -2.56
CA VAL A 157 -4.85 -6.32 -1.85
C VAL A 157 -4.50 -7.78 -2.05
N ASP A 158 -3.26 -8.03 -2.42
CA ASP A 158 -2.65 -9.35 -2.44
C ASP A 158 -1.41 -9.31 -1.57
N GLY A 159 -1.16 -10.36 -0.79
CA GLY A 159 0.03 -10.36 0.04
C GLY A 159 0.43 -11.72 0.57
N LYS A 160 1.72 -11.86 0.80
CA LYS A 160 2.37 -13.04 1.36
C LYS A 160 3.29 -12.62 2.50
N ALA A 161 3.51 -13.54 3.42
CA ALA A 161 4.48 -13.36 4.49
C ALA A 161 5.58 -14.42 4.40
N TYR A 162 6.79 -14.03 4.75
CA TYR A 162 7.98 -14.86 4.75
C TYR A 162 8.62 -14.79 6.12
N SER A 163 9.28 -15.85 6.58
CA SER A 163 10.18 -15.72 7.72
C SER A 163 11.26 -14.69 7.41
N ALA A 164 11.50 -13.75 8.32
CA ALA A 164 12.54 -12.75 8.15
C ALA A 164 13.95 -13.34 8.25
N ARG A 165 14.09 -14.54 8.85
CA ARG A 165 15.39 -15.20 9.05
C ARG A 165 15.79 -16.04 7.84
N SER A 166 14.95 -17.00 7.46
CA SER A 166 15.22 -17.96 6.38
C SER A 166 14.74 -17.50 5.01
N ASN A 167 13.84 -16.50 4.96
CA ASN A 167 13.08 -16.14 3.77
C ASN A 167 12.13 -17.25 3.26
N ASN A 168 11.81 -18.24 4.10
CA ASN A 168 10.81 -19.26 3.77
C ASN A 168 9.40 -18.66 3.76
N LEU A 169 8.58 -19.10 2.80
CA LEU A 169 7.18 -18.70 2.72
C LEU A 169 6.40 -19.24 3.93
N LEU A 170 5.59 -18.41 4.55
CA LEU A 170 4.62 -18.85 5.55
C LEU A 170 3.37 -19.34 4.82
N GLU A 171 3.34 -20.62 4.43
CA GLU A 171 2.35 -21.17 3.48
C GLU A 171 0.89 -20.99 3.92
N GLU A 172 0.62 -21.04 5.23
CA GLU A 172 -0.74 -20.85 5.78
C GLU A 172 -1.17 -19.38 5.88
N VAL A 173 -0.30 -18.44 5.50
CA VAL A 173 -0.57 -17.00 5.58
C VAL A 173 -1.04 -16.47 4.24
N ASP A 174 -2.31 -16.09 4.20
CA ASP A 174 -2.90 -15.30 3.13
C ASP A 174 -3.25 -13.90 3.66
N LEU A 175 -2.73 -12.86 2.99
CA LEU A 175 -3.01 -11.46 3.33
C LEU A 175 -3.94 -10.77 2.32
N GLY A 176 -4.43 -11.51 1.31
CA GLY A 176 -5.29 -10.97 0.27
C GLY A 176 -6.66 -10.51 0.78
N HIS A 177 -7.16 -9.39 0.25
CA HIS A 177 -8.49 -8.86 0.56
C HIS A 177 -8.94 -7.85 -0.50
N LYS A 178 -10.26 -7.74 -0.73
CA LYS A 178 -10.84 -6.74 -1.64
C LYS A 178 -11.82 -5.85 -0.89
N PHE A 179 -11.66 -4.54 -1.02
CA PHE A 179 -12.52 -3.52 -0.43
C PHE A 179 -13.22 -2.67 -1.49
N GLY A 180 -14.41 -2.15 -1.20
CA GLY A 180 -15.18 -1.22 -2.05
C GLY A 180 -14.99 0.28 -1.75
N ASN A 181 -13.95 0.67 -1.01
CA ASN A 181 -13.64 2.06 -0.65
C ASN A 181 -14.87 2.87 -0.15
N ASP A 182 -15.64 2.29 0.77
CA ASP A 182 -16.87 2.88 1.33
C ASP A 182 -17.04 2.56 2.83
N SER A 183 -18.01 3.21 3.48
CA SER A 183 -18.20 3.10 4.94
C SER A 183 -18.83 1.78 5.42
N SER A 184 -19.36 0.94 4.53
CA SER A 184 -19.89 -0.38 4.86
C SER A 184 -18.81 -1.45 5.02
N GLN A 185 -17.59 -1.17 4.55
CA GLN A 185 -16.46 -2.09 4.55
C GLN A 185 -16.11 -2.58 5.96
N ARG A 186 -15.71 -3.85 6.07
CA ARG A 186 -15.29 -4.47 7.33
C ARG A 186 -14.04 -5.30 7.08
N TYR A 187 -13.16 -5.33 8.07
CA TYR A 187 -11.99 -6.20 8.06
C TYR A 187 -11.83 -6.82 9.43
N LYS A 188 -11.79 -8.15 9.47
CA LYS A 188 -11.45 -8.89 10.67
C LYS A 188 -10.03 -9.39 10.51
N ARG A 189 -9.18 -8.90 11.41
CA ARG A 189 -7.81 -9.37 11.54
C ARG A 189 -7.74 -10.90 11.67
N ARG A 190 -6.87 -11.54 10.89
CA ARG A 190 -6.74 -13.01 10.81
C ARG A 190 -5.65 -13.55 11.74
N TYR A 191 -4.51 -12.88 11.80
CA TYR A 191 -3.30 -13.31 12.49
C TYR A 191 -2.94 -12.34 13.62
N TYR A 192 -2.86 -12.86 14.84
CA TYR A 192 -2.32 -12.14 16.00
C TYR A 192 -0.96 -12.73 16.35
N LYS A 193 -0.26 -12.11 17.31
CA LYS A 193 1.07 -12.51 17.77
C LYS A 193 1.23 -14.03 17.91
N LYS A 194 0.28 -14.70 18.58
CA LYS A 194 0.36 -16.15 18.82
C LYS A 194 0.39 -16.95 17.51
N GLN A 195 -0.47 -16.61 16.55
CA GLN A 195 -0.52 -17.26 15.24
C GLN A 195 0.77 -16.97 14.46
N ILE A 196 1.18 -15.69 14.40
CA ILE A 196 2.37 -15.27 13.65
C ILE A 196 3.62 -16.00 14.13
N VAL A 197 3.85 -16.03 15.45
CA VAL A 197 5.01 -16.73 16.03
C VAL A 197 4.97 -18.22 15.73
N ALA A 198 3.79 -18.85 15.72
CA ALA A 198 3.65 -20.27 15.42
C ALA A 198 4.00 -20.57 13.96
N VAL A 199 3.42 -19.85 13.00
CA VAL A 199 3.70 -20.08 11.56
C VAL A 199 5.15 -19.78 11.20
N VAL A 200 5.77 -18.77 11.85
CA VAL A 200 7.21 -18.51 11.68
C VAL A 200 8.02 -19.68 12.21
N ALA A 201 7.73 -20.18 13.42
CA ALA A 201 8.46 -21.31 13.99
C ALA A 201 8.33 -22.59 13.16
N GLU A 202 7.16 -22.83 12.56
CA GLU A 202 6.92 -23.95 11.66
C GLU A 202 7.75 -23.86 10.38
N ALA A 203 7.75 -22.69 9.73
CA ALA A 203 8.55 -22.45 8.52
C ALA A 203 10.06 -22.62 8.75
N GLU A 204 10.55 -22.36 9.97
CA GLU A 204 11.93 -22.62 10.37
C GLU A 204 12.19 -24.09 10.73
N ALA A 205 11.18 -24.81 11.22
CA ALA A 205 11.34 -26.20 11.63
C ALA A 205 11.40 -27.16 10.43
N GLY A 206 10.77 -26.81 9.30
CA GLY A 206 10.81 -27.56 8.05
C GLY A 206 12.19 -27.61 7.36
N GLU A 207 13.19 -26.90 7.90
CA GLU A 207 14.58 -26.92 7.41
C GLU A 207 15.45 -28.03 8.04
N ARG A 208 14.91 -28.84 8.97
CA ARG A 208 15.65 -29.90 9.68
C ARG A 208 15.47 -31.29 9.09
#